data_AF-A0A2G6WLH4-F1
#
_entry.id   AF-A0A2G6WLH4-F1
#
_cell.length_a   1.000
_cell.length_b   1.000
_cell.length_c   1.000
_cell.angle_alpha   90.00
_cell.angle_beta   90.00
_cell.angle_gamma   90.00
#
_symmetry.space_group_name_H-M   'P 1'
#
loop_
_entity.id
_entity.type
_entity.pdbx_description
1 polymer ?
#
loop_
_entity_poly.entity_id
_entity_poly.type
_entity_poly.pdbx_seq_one_letter_code
_entity_poly.pdbx_strand_id
1 'polypeptide(L)' 'MKKRALFYILLFLFNLCSLYFIMKLFAADQLVQYVLYEDNIIESPRLTAYILYVCCLSNLYFQFFTWMEYFFKDEI' A
#
# COMPACT_ATOMS: atom_id res chain seq x y z
N MET A 1 -21.98 -5.23 -13.38
CA MET A 1 -21.91 -4.58 -12.05
C MET A 1 -21.28 -5.45 -10.97
N LYS A 2 -21.74 -6.71 -10.75
CA LYS A 2 -21.17 -7.59 -9.70
C LYS A 2 -19.65 -7.83 -9.78
N LYS A 3 -19.09 -8.03 -10.98
CA LYS A 3 -17.64 -8.23 -11.18
C LYS A 3 -16.80 -7.00 -10.79
N ARG A 4 -17.32 -5.79 -11.06
CA ARG A 4 -16.70 -4.51 -10.67
C ARG A 4 -16.68 -4.34 -9.15
N ALA A 5 -17.81 -4.64 -8.48
CA ALA A 5 -17.87 -4.60 -7.02
C ALA A 5 -16.88 -5.57 -6.36
N LEU A 6 -16.79 -6.81 -6.87
CA LEU A 6 -15.80 -7.80 -6.43
C LEU A 6 -14.36 -7.30 -6.60
N PHE A 7 -14.06 -6.66 -7.73
CA PHE A 7 -12.75 -6.08 -8.00
C PHE A 7 -12.39 -4.96 -7.02
N TYR A 8 -13.33 -4.06 -6.69
CA TYR A 8 -13.08 -3.00 -5.70
C TYR A 8 -12.89 -3.52 -4.28
N ILE A 9 -13.64 -4.56 -3.89
CA ILE A 9 -13.45 -5.21 -2.59
C ILE A 9 -12.05 -5.83 -2.53
N LEU A 10 -11.59 -6.46 -3.61
CA LEU A 10 -10.27 -7.06 -3.69
C LEU A 10 -9.15 -6.01 -3.64
N LEU A 11 -9.31 -4.89 -4.37
CA LEU A 11 -8.38 -3.75 -4.30
C LEU A 11 -8.32 -3.13 -2.89
N PHE A 12 -9.48 -2.98 -2.23
CA PHE A 12 -9.55 -2.47 -0.87
C PHE A 12 -8.81 -3.39 0.12
N LEU A 13 -9.07 -4.70 0.06
CA LEU A 13 -8.38 -5.68 0.88
C LEU A 13 -6.87 -5.70 0.59
N PHE A 14 -6.47 -5.60 -0.67
CA PHE A 14 -5.06 -5.55 -1.06
C PHE A 14 -4.35 -4.32 -0.46
N ASN A 15 -4.99 -3.15 -0.48
CA ASN A 15 -4.46 -1.94 0.16
C ASN A 15 -4.33 -2.10 1.68
N LEU A 16 -5.32 -2.72 2.33
CA LEU A 16 -5.32 -2.93 3.78
C LEU A 16 -4.21 -3.92 4.20
N CYS A 17 -4.04 -5.01 3.45
CA CYS A 17 -2.91 -5.93 3.63
C CYS A 17 -1.57 -5.23 3.38
N SER A 18 -1.45 -4.46 2.30
CA SER A 18 -0.22 -3.73 1.97
C SER A 18 0.16 -2.77 3.09
N LEU A 19 -0.81 -2.02 3.62
CA LEU A 19 -0.60 -1.11 4.75
C LEU A 19 -0.06 -1.83 5.99
N TYR A 20 -0.63 -2.99 6.33
CA TYR A 20 -0.12 -3.82 7.42
C TYR A 20 1.34 -4.21 7.22
N PHE A 21 1.71 -4.69 6.02
CA PHE A 21 3.09 -5.08 5.72
C PHE A 21 4.05 -3.89 5.71
N ILE A 22 3.64 -2.72 5.21
CA ILE A 22 4.44 -1.49 5.24
C ILE A 22 4.77 -1.13 6.68
N MET A 23 3.76 -1.09 7.58
CA MET A 23 3.98 -0.80 9.00
C MET A 23 4.91 -1.81 9.64
N LYS A 24 4.74 -3.11 9.34
CA LYS A 24 5.59 -4.18 9.87
C LYS A 24 7.04 -4.07 9.40
N LEU A 25 7.26 -3.73 8.14
CA LEU A 25 8.61 -3.58 7.56
C LEU A 25 9.33 -2.35 8.12
N PHE A 26 8.63 -1.22 8.26
CA PHE A 26 9.21 -0.04 8.90
C PHE A 26 9.50 -0.28 10.39
N ALA A 27 8.61 -0.97 11.12
CA ALA A 27 8.85 -1.32 12.52
C ALA A 27 10.01 -2.32 12.68
N ALA A 28 10.12 -3.30 11.78
CA ALA A 28 11.26 -4.22 11.76
C ALA A 28 12.57 -3.49 11.48
N ASP A 29 12.57 -2.54 10.54
CA ASP A 29 13.73 -1.72 10.24
C ASP A 29 14.17 -0.87 11.44
N GLN A 30 13.22 -0.23 12.13
CA GLN A 30 13.49 0.54 13.36
C GLN A 30 14.05 -0.35 14.49
N LEU A 31 13.49 -1.56 14.67
CA LEU A 31 13.97 -2.51 15.68
C LEU A 31 15.35 -3.05 15.35
N VAL A 32 15.62 -3.38 14.08
CA VAL A 32 16.94 -3.85 13.62
C VAL A 32 18.00 -2.76 13.84
N GLN A 33 17.70 -1.51 13.48
CA GLN A 33 18.61 -0.38 13.75
C GLN A 33 18.83 -0.16 15.26
N TYR A 34 17.77 -0.27 16.06
CA TYR A 34 17.86 -0.09 17.51
C TYR A 34 18.66 -1.19 18.21
N VAL A 35 18.48 -2.44 17.80
CA VAL A 35 19.11 -3.60 18.46
C VAL A 35 20.53 -3.82 17.99
N LEU A 36 20.83 -3.63 16.71
CA LEU A 36 22.11 -4.07 16.17
C LEU A 36 23.22 -3.02 16.21
N TYR A 37 22.95 -1.70 16.23
CA TYR A 37 23.97 -0.62 16.26
C TYR A 37 25.27 -0.97 15.49
N GLU A 38 25.14 -1.68 14.37
CA GLU A 38 26.26 -2.21 13.60
C GLU A 38 26.01 -1.83 12.15
N ASP A 39 27.04 -1.28 11.53
CA ASP A 39 27.15 -0.90 10.11
C ASP A 39 27.09 -2.13 9.16
N ASN A 40 26.39 -3.19 9.55
CA ASN A 40 26.21 -4.38 8.72
C ASN A 40 25.19 -4.06 7.63
N ILE A 41 25.66 -4.15 6.38
CA ILE A 41 24.91 -3.95 5.14
C ILE A 41 23.88 -5.08 4.98
N ILE A 42 22.83 -5.05 5.81
CA ILE A 42 21.64 -5.86 5.63
C ILE A 42 20.77 -5.11 4.64
N GLU A 43 20.34 -5.76 3.55
CA GLU A 43 19.38 -5.17 2.61
C GLU A 43 18.21 -4.59 3.39
N SER A 44 18.08 -3.26 3.37
CA SER A 44 17.18 -2.58 4.29
C SER A 44 15.74 -2.97 3.96
N PRO A 45 14.95 -3.49 4.93
CA PRO A 45 13.53 -3.79 4.72
C PRO A 45 12.72 -2.55 4.30
N ARG A 46 13.30 -1.34 4.43
CA ARG A 46 12.80 -0.08 3.86
C ARG A 46 12.51 -0.15 2.37
N LEU A 47 13.40 -0.72 1.55
CA LEU A 47 13.22 -0.70 0.09
C LEU A 47 11.93 -1.43 -0.28
N THR A 48 11.72 -2.61 0.30
CA THR A 48 10.49 -3.39 0.16
C THR A 48 9.27 -2.63 0.70
N ALA A 49 9.40 -1.94 1.83
CA ALA A 49 8.35 -1.10 2.38
C ALA A 49 7.97 0.05 1.44
N TYR A 50 8.95 0.70 0.81
CA TYR A 50 8.72 1.78 -0.16
C TYR A 50 8.04 1.28 -1.44
N ILE A 51 8.43 0.12 -1.96
CA ILE A 51 7.77 -0.48 -3.13
C ILE A 51 6.31 -0.80 -2.81
N LEU A 52 6.05 -1.44 -1.66
CA LEU A 52 4.69 -1.72 -1.19
C LEU A 52 3.88 -0.43 -0.99
N TYR A 53 4.51 0.61 -0.46
CA TYR A 53 3.89 1.92 -0.26
C TYR A 53 3.49 2.57 -1.59
N VAL A 54 4.39 2.62 -2.57
CA VAL A 54 4.09 3.20 -3.89
C VAL A 54 2.98 2.40 -4.61
N CYS A 55 3.00 1.07 -4.53
CA CYS A 55 1.94 0.22 -5.06
C CYS A 55 0.58 0.48 -4.37
N CYS A 56 0.56 0.58 -3.04
CA CYS A 56 -0.65 0.87 -2.26
C CYS A 56 -1.20 2.26 -2.61
N LEU A 57 -0.34 3.26 -2.71
CA LEU A 57 -0.71 4.62 -3.09
C LEU A 57 -1.30 4.66 -4.51
N SER A 58 -0.67 3.98 -5.46
CA SER A 58 -1.14 3.90 -6.85
C SER A 58 -2.51 3.23 -6.96
N ASN A 59 -2.74 2.16 -6.20
CA ASN A 59 -4.04 1.49 -6.13
C ASN A 59 -5.11 2.39 -5.51
N LEU A 60 -4.79 3.16 -4.47
CA LEU A 60 -5.71 4.13 -3.87
C LEU A 60 -6.08 5.24 -4.87
N TYR A 61 -5.11 5.78 -5.60
CA TYR A 61 -5.39 6.76 -6.66
C TYR A 61 -6.30 6.18 -7.75
N PHE A 62 -6.01 4.96 -8.21
CA PHE A 62 -6.86 4.29 -9.19
C PHE A 62 -8.30 4.12 -8.69
N GLN A 63 -8.47 3.68 -7.44
CA GLN A 63 -9.78 3.56 -6.80
C GLN A 63 -10.50 4.92 -6.72
N PHE A 64 -9.77 5.97 -6.32
CA PHE A 64 -10.30 7.33 -6.22
C PHE A 64 -10.78 7.86 -7.58
N PHE A 65 -9.97 7.76 -8.63
CA PHE A 65 -10.37 8.17 -9.98
C PHE A 65 -11.61 7.41 -10.47
N THR A 66 -11.69 6.12 -10.16
CA THR A 66 -12.85 5.31 -10.56
C THR A 66 -14.12 5.71 -9.83
N TRP A 67 -14.01 6.10 -8.55
CA TRP A 67 -15.14 6.66 -7.80
C TRP A 67 -15.54 8.03 -8.33
N MET A 68 -14.57 8.90 -8.62
CA MET A 68 -14.84 10.20 -9.25
C MET A 68 -15.59 10.02 -10.57
N GLU A 69 -15.13 9.14 -11.46
CA GLU A 69 -15.84 8.85 -12.72
C GLU A 69 -17.27 8.36 -12.47
N TYR A 70 -17.50 7.57 -11.41
CA TYR A 70 -18.83 7.07 -11.08
C TYR A 70 -19.76 8.15 -10.50
N PHE A 71 -19.27 8.98 -9.56
CA PHE A 71 -20.07 10.01 -8.90
C PHE A 71 -20.35 11.21 -9.79
N PHE A 72 -19.39 11.61 -10.62
CA PHE A 72 -19.51 12.78 -11.50
C PHE A 72 -20.01 12.42 -12.90
N LYS A 73 -20.41 11.16 -13.13
CA LYS A 73 -20.90 10.71 -14.44
C LYS A 73 -22.14 11.44 -14.93
N ASP A 74 -22.97 11.90 -14.00
CA ASP A 74 -24.29 12.49 -14.27
C ASP A 74 -24.27 14.03 -14.20
N GLU A 75 -23.13 14.66 -13.88
CA GLU A 75 -22.96 16.12 -13.77
C GLU A 75 -22.21 16.77 -14.95
N ILE A 76 -21.88 16.01 -16.00
CA ILE A 76 -21.24 16.48 -17.25
C ILE A 76 -22.09 16.05 -18.45
#